data_AF-A0A6V7QWJ8-F1
#
_entry.id   AF-A0A6V7QWJ8-F1
#
_cell.length_a   1.000
_cell.length_b   1.000
_cell.length_c   1.000
_cell.angle_alpha   90.00
_cell.angle_beta   90.00
_cell.angle_gamma   90.00
#
_symmetry.space_group_name_H-M   'P 1'
#
loop_
_entity.id
_entity.type
_entity.pdbx_description
1 polymer ?
#
loop_
_entity_poly.entity_id
_entity_poly.type
_entity_poly.pdbx_seq_one_letter_code
_entity_poly.pdbx_strand_id
1 'polypeptide(L)'
;MGRSTGEEEVLVVEGIELDKDVAVKFDVYINAPDNEGVGPEASEFAGSFVQVPHKHKKGKKEKARMKTTLRLGITDLLQDIGAEDDESVLVTLVPRIGEGLVKVGGLRIDFSK
;
A
#
# COMPACT_ATOMS: atom_id res chain seq x y z
N MET A 1 7.69 -7.61 25.31
CA MET A 1 7.84 -6.17 25.00
C MET A 1 6.42 -5.66 24.84
N GLY A 2 5.94 -4.75 25.70
CA GLY A 2 4.54 -4.31 25.67
C GLY A 2 4.27 -3.42 24.45
N ARG A 3 3.18 -3.67 23.74
CA ARG A 3 2.66 -2.77 22.71
C ARG A 3 2.41 -1.40 23.34
N SER A 4 2.93 -0.36 22.73
CA SER A 4 2.64 1.03 23.08
C SER A 4 1.23 1.34 22.58
N THR A 5 0.28 1.53 23.50
CA THR A 5 -1.16 1.67 23.21
C THR A 5 -1.53 3.02 22.58
N GLY A 6 -0.68 3.59 21.73
CA GLY A 6 -0.91 4.89 21.09
C GLY A 6 -0.08 5.17 19.83
N GLU A 7 0.68 4.21 19.31
CA GLU A 7 1.40 4.35 18.04
C GLU A 7 0.59 3.69 16.91
N GLU A 8 0.31 4.43 15.83
CA GLU A 8 -0.37 3.90 14.64
C GLU A 8 0.58 2.97 13.86
N GLU A 9 0.11 1.78 13.53
CA GLU A 9 0.76 0.87 12.59
C GLU A 9 0.50 1.35 11.17
N VAL A 10 1.57 1.57 10.42
CA VAL A 10 1.52 2.17 9.09
C VAL A 10 2.09 1.21 8.08
N LEU A 11 1.25 0.71 7.17
CA LEU A 11 1.70 0.01 5.97
C LEU A 11 2.36 1.02 5.03
N VAL A 12 3.64 0.77 4.72
CA VAL A 12 4.45 1.57 3.82
C VAL A 12 4.69 0.79 2.53
N VAL A 13 4.17 1.31 1.42
CA VAL A 13 4.46 0.82 0.06
C VAL A 13 5.56 1.69 -0.52
N GLU A 14 6.77 1.14 -0.56
CA GLU A 14 7.98 1.89 -0.90
C GLU A 14 8.42 1.71 -2.34
N GLY A 15 9.14 2.71 -2.83
CA GLY A 15 9.77 2.65 -4.14
C GLY A 15 8.75 2.52 -5.27
N ILE A 16 7.61 3.21 -5.15
CA ILE A 16 6.61 3.28 -6.21
C ILE A 16 7.19 4.13 -7.34
N GLU A 17 7.56 3.49 -8.45
CA GLU A 17 8.22 4.09 -9.60
C GLU A 17 7.34 3.97 -10.86
N LEU A 18 7.09 5.10 -11.54
CA LEU A 18 6.27 5.19 -12.76
C LEU A 18 6.54 6.47 -13.55
N ASP A 19 6.14 6.51 -14.81
CA ASP A 19 6.19 7.73 -15.63
C ASP A 19 5.08 8.72 -15.20
N LYS A 20 5.35 10.04 -15.23
CA LYS A 20 4.36 11.06 -14.79
C LYS A 20 3.20 11.29 -15.77
N ASP A 21 3.33 10.81 -17.00
CA ASP A 21 2.34 10.96 -18.07
C ASP A 21 1.41 9.76 -18.21
N VAL A 22 1.55 8.74 -17.35
CA VAL A 22 0.66 7.57 -17.31
C VAL A 22 -0.31 7.64 -16.14
N ALA A 23 -1.50 7.09 -16.35
CA ALA A 23 -2.49 6.90 -15.29
C ALA A 23 -2.23 5.55 -14.64
N VAL A 24 -2.10 5.54 -13.32
CA VAL A 24 -1.91 4.31 -12.54
C VAL A 24 -2.85 4.34 -11.35
N LYS A 25 -3.52 3.22 -11.11
CA LYS A 25 -4.27 2.97 -9.88
C LYS A 25 -4.06 1.53 -9.45
N PHE A 26 -3.77 1.34 -8.17
CA PHE A 26 -3.89 0.03 -7.53
C PHE A 26 -4.55 0.18 -6.17
N ASP A 27 -5.32 -0.83 -5.80
CA ASP A 27 -5.98 -0.95 -4.50
C ASP A 27 -5.13 -1.85 -3.60
N VAL A 28 -5.14 -1.60 -2.30
CA VAL A 28 -4.37 -2.31 -1.28
C VAL A 28 -5.35 -2.95 -0.30
N TYR A 29 -5.20 -4.25 -0.08
CA TYR A 29 -5.98 -5.01 0.89
C TYR A 29 -5.04 -5.70 1.87
N ILE A 30 -5.53 -5.93 3.08
CA ILE A 30 -4.86 -6.71 4.11
C ILE A 30 -5.73 -7.92 4.44
N ASN A 31 -5.06 -9.04 4.63
CA ASN A 31 -5.64 -10.35 4.89
C ASN A 31 -4.91 -10.99 6.08
N ALA A 32 -5.66 -11.71 6.91
CA ALA A 32 -5.07 -12.53 7.98
C ALA A 32 -4.22 -13.69 7.41
N PRO A 33 -3.06 -14.02 8.00
CA PRO A 33 -2.04 -14.93 7.48
C PRO A 33 -2.34 -16.44 7.65
N ASP A 34 -3.60 -16.86 7.55
CA ASP A 34 -4.12 -18.24 7.75
C ASP A 34 -4.30 -18.70 9.22
N ASN A 35 -5.56 -18.78 9.64
CA ASN A 35 -6.03 -19.88 10.49
C ASN A 35 -7.45 -20.25 10.03
N GLU A 36 -7.79 -21.54 10.08
CA GLU A 36 -9.01 -22.16 9.55
C GLU A 36 -10.27 -21.24 9.54
N GLY A 37 -10.67 -20.75 8.37
CA GLY A 37 -11.87 -19.89 8.24
C GLY A 37 -11.73 -18.62 7.39
N VAL A 38 -10.63 -18.44 6.65
CA VAL A 38 -10.41 -17.27 5.78
C VAL A 38 -11.39 -17.31 4.58
N GLY A 39 -12.57 -16.71 4.76
CA GLY A 39 -13.49 -16.38 3.68
C GLY A 39 -13.20 -14.99 3.09
N PRO A 40 -13.94 -14.57 2.06
CA PRO A 40 -13.85 -13.23 1.47
C PRO A 40 -13.97 -12.09 2.49
N GLU A 41 -14.61 -12.35 3.63
CA GLU A 41 -14.78 -11.44 4.76
C GLU A 41 -13.47 -11.09 5.50
N ALA A 42 -12.43 -11.90 5.39
CA ALA A 42 -11.14 -11.67 6.04
C ALA A 42 -10.21 -10.76 5.22
N SER A 43 -10.71 -10.16 4.13
CA SER A 43 -9.98 -9.21 3.30
C SER A 43 -10.55 -7.82 3.52
N GLU A 44 -9.73 -6.92 4.06
CA GLU A 44 -10.16 -5.56 4.33
C GLU A 44 -9.39 -4.53 3.50
N PHE A 45 -10.11 -3.55 2.98
CA PHE A 45 -9.57 -2.53 2.10
C PHE A 45 -8.79 -1.48 2.89
N ALA A 46 -7.47 -1.44 2.69
CA ALA A 46 -6.57 -0.51 3.37
C ALA A 46 -6.44 0.83 2.65
N GLY A 47 -6.61 0.88 1.32
CA GLY A 47 -6.55 2.12 0.56
C GLY A 47 -6.20 1.94 -0.92
N SER A 48 -6.00 3.07 -1.61
CA SER A 48 -5.60 3.08 -3.03
C SER A 48 -4.41 4.02 -3.26
N PHE A 49 -3.52 3.62 -4.15
CA PHE A 49 -2.62 4.55 -4.82
C PHE A 49 -3.27 5.04 -6.11
N VAL A 50 -3.25 6.36 -6.35
CA VAL A 50 -3.75 6.95 -7.59
C VAL A 50 -2.75 7.97 -8.11
N GLN A 51 -2.32 7.77 -9.37
CA GLN A 51 -1.56 8.75 -10.13
C GLN A 51 -2.40 9.24 -11.30
N VAL A 52 -2.53 10.56 -11.39
CA VAL A 52 -3.17 11.23 -12.52
C VAL A 52 -2.09 11.76 -13.46
N PRO A 53 -2.19 11.49 -14.78
CA PRO A 53 -1.25 12.01 -15.77
C PRO A 53 -1.13 13.53 -15.68
N HIS A 54 0.09 14.06 -15.55
CA HIS A 54 0.30 15.51 -15.58
C HIS A 54 1.59 15.88 -16.30
N LYS A 55 1.53 16.96 -17.09
CA LYS A 55 2.70 17.50 -17.80
C LYS A 55 3.52 18.35 -16.85
N HIS A 56 4.72 17.88 -16.50
CA HIS A 56 5.68 18.71 -15.80
C HIS A 56 6.43 19.60 -16.81
N LYS A 57 6.34 20.92 -16.69
CA LYS A 57 7.12 21.86 -17.52
C LYS A 57 8.60 21.83 -17.11
N LYS A 58 9.39 20.91 -17.65
CA LYS A 58 10.85 21.08 -17.79
C LYS A 58 11.25 20.74 -19.21
N GLY A 59 12.00 21.65 -19.83
CA GLY A 59 12.41 21.55 -21.21
C GLY A 59 13.21 20.27 -21.48
N LYS A 60 13.03 19.75 -22.70
CA LYS A 60 13.73 18.62 -23.35
C LYS A 60 13.40 17.20 -22.84
N LYS A 61 12.57 16.52 -23.65
CA LYS A 61 12.75 15.16 -24.22
C LYS A 61 13.05 13.94 -23.33
N GLU A 62 12.96 14.01 -22.00
CA GLU A 62 12.95 12.80 -21.16
C GLU A 62 11.57 12.56 -20.55
N LYS A 63 11.11 11.30 -20.58
CA LYS A 63 9.96 10.85 -19.77
C LYS A 63 10.33 11.06 -18.31
N ALA A 64 9.73 12.06 -17.67
CA ALA A 64 10.00 12.34 -16.27
C ALA A 64 9.41 11.21 -15.41
N ARG A 65 10.26 10.28 -14.96
CA ARG A 65 9.89 9.28 -13.96
C ARG A 65 9.65 9.95 -12.62
N MET A 66 8.72 9.40 -11.85
CA MET A 66 8.53 9.73 -10.45
C MET A 66 8.82 8.54 -9.56
N LYS A 67 9.29 8.84 -8.35
CA LYS A 67 9.45 7.88 -7.26
C LYS A 67 8.72 8.44 -6.05
N THR A 68 7.85 7.63 -5.46
CA THR A 68 7.03 8.03 -4.31
C THR A 68 6.80 6.85 -3.37
N THR A 69 6.13 7.13 -2.26
CA THR A 69 5.76 6.16 -1.22
C THR A 69 4.29 6.38 -0.87
N LEU A 70 3.54 5.28 -0.65
CA LEU A 70 2.20 5.32 -0.06
C LEU A 70 2.31 4.87 1.40
N ARG A 71 1.58 5.55 2.29
CA ARG A 71 1.49 5.24 3.72
C ARG A 71 0.02 5.12 4.08
N LEU A 72 -0.37 3.99 4.66
CA LEU A 72 -1.74 3.69 5.07
C LEU A 72 -1.71 3.35 6.56
N GLY A 73 -2.52 4.02 7.37
CA GLY A 73 -2.76 3.59 8.75
C GLY A 73 -3.62 2.32 8.72
N ILE A 74 -3.21 1.31 9.49
CA ILE A 74 -3.81 -0.03 9.46
C ILE A 74 -4.12 -0.55 10.85
N THR A 75 -3.90 0.24 11.92
CA THR A 75 -4.16 -0.25 13.29
C THR A 75 -5.61 -0.70 13.46
N ASP A 76 -6.57 0.18 13.16
CA ASP A 76 -7.99 -0.14 13.26
C ASP A 76 -8.36 -1.37 12.39
N LEU A 77 -7.82 -1.43 11.17
CA LEU A 77 -8.04 -2.52 10.23
C LEU A 77 -7.56 -3.86 10.81
N LEU A 78 -6.38 -3.88 11.42
CA LEU A 78 -5.85 -5.09 12.06
C LEU A 78 -6.72 -5.56 13.22
N GLN A 79 -7.39 -4.66 13.95
CA GLN A 79 -8.37 -5.02 14.98
C GLN A 79 -9.63 -5.62 14.35
N ASP A 80 -10.13 -5.01 13.28
CA ASP A 80 -11.36 -5.42 12.60
C ASP A 80 -11.24 -6.84 12.01
N ILE A 81 -10.07 -7.18 11.46
CA ILE A 81 -9.79 -8.53 10.95
C ILE A 81 -9.24 -9.50 12.02
N GLY A 82 -9.04 -9.05 13.26
CA GLY A 82 -8.54 -9.86 14.37
C GLY A 82 -7.07 -10.29 14.25
N ALA A 83 -6.24 -9.51 13.55
CA ALA A 83 -4.83 -9.80 13.27
C ALA A 83 -3.85 -8.98 14.14
N GLU A 84 -4.31 -8.29 15.18
CA GLU A 84 -3.46 -7.48 16.09
C GLU A 84 -2.35 -8.30 16.77
N ASP A 85 -2.59 -9.59 16.96
CA ASP A 85 -1.68 -10.54 17.60
C ASP A 85 -0.80 -11.34 16.64
N ASP A 86 -0.97 -11.15 15.34
CA ASP A 86 -0.21 -11.87 14.33
C ASP A 86 1.18 -11.25 14.09
N GLU A 87 2.19 -12.10 13.88
CA GLU A 87 3.56 -11.66 13.58
C GLU A 87 3.71 -11.09 12.17
N SER A 88 2.77 -11.41 11.28
CA SER A 88 2.78 -10.98 9.87
C SER A 88 1.37 -10.95 9.31
N VAL A 89 1.16 -10.19 8.23
CA VAL A 89 -0.12 -10.16 7.51
C VAL A 89 0.12 -10.34 6.01
N LEU A 90 -0.89 -10.82 5.31
CA LEU A 90 -0.87 -10.91 3.86
C LEU A 90 -1.37 -9.58 3.27
N VAL A 91 -0.55 -8.97 2.41
CA VAL A 91 -0.90 -7.72 1.71
C VAL A 91 -1.15 -8.02 0.24
N THR A 92 -2.34 -7.65 -0.25
CA THR A 92 -2.73 -7.83 -1.64
C THR A 92 -2.73 -6.49 -2.37
N LEU A 93 -1.91 -6.37 -3.41
CA LEU A 93 -1.89 -5.22 -4.32
C LEU A 93 -2.67 -5.56 -5.60
N VAL A 94 -3.79 -4.88 -5.84
CA VAL A 94 -4.65 -5.14 -6.99
C VAL A 94 -4.48 -4.01 -8.02
N PRO A 95 -3.77 -4.22 -9.13
CA PRO A 95 -3.72 -3.23 -10.21
C PRO A 95 -5.12 -3.04 -10.80
N ARG A 96 -5.53 -1.77 -10.94
CA ARG A 96 -6.82 -1.37 -11.54
C ARG A 96 -6.64 -0.62 -12.84
N ILE A 97 -5.60 0.21 -12.93
CA ILE A 97 -5.26 1.01 -14.11
C ILE A 97 -3.74 1.04 -14.23
N GLY A 98 -3.23 0.91 -15.47
CA GLY A 98 -1.79 1.02 -15.74
C GLY A 98 -0.99 -0.21 -15.31
N GLU A 99 -1.57 -1.41 -15.48
CA GLU A 99 -0.88 -2.67 -15.25
C GLU A 99 0.44 -2.72 -16.04
N GLY A 100 1.52 -3.16 -15.39
CA GLY A 100 2.87 -3.18 -15.97
C GLY A 100 3.55 -1.80 -16.10
N LEU A 101 2.89 -0.69 -15.74
CA LEU A 101 3.45 0.67 -15.83
C LEU A 101 3.96 1.20 -14.48
N VAL A 102 3.81 0.42 -13.41
CA VAL A 102 4.25 0.76 -12.06
C VAL A 102 5.15 -0.34 -11.50
N LYS A 103 6.22 0.08 -10.82
CA LYS A 103 7.09 -0.79 -10.04
C LYS A 103 6.93 -0.46 -8.57
N VAL A 104 6.84 -1.49 -7.73
CA VAL A 104 6.89 -1.38 -6.27
C VAL A 104 8.23 -1.95 -5.81
N GLY A 105 8.93 -1.21 -4.95
CA GLY A 105 10.24 -1.58 -4.43
C GLY A 105 10.17 -2.50 -3.22
N GLY A 106 9.16 -2.33 -2.37
CA GLY A 106 8.97 -3.15 -1.18
C GLY A 106 7.74 -2.76 -0.36
N LEU A 107 7.43 -3.61 0.61
CA LEU A 107 6.38 -3.43 1.60
C LEU A 107 6.98 -3.59 2.99
N ARG A 108 6.58 -2.74 3.93
CA ARG A 108 6.91 -2.88 5.36
C ARG A 108 5.85 -2.22 6.24
N ILE A 109 5.81 -2.60 7.51
CA ILE A 109 4.99 -1.95 8.53
C ILE A 109 5.94 -1.19 9.46
N ASP A 110 5.68 0.09 9.64
CA ASP A 110 6.38 0.97 10.59
C ASP A 110 5.37 1.48 11.65
N PHE A 111 5.86 2.06 12.74
CA PHE A 111 5.04 2.76 13.73
C PHE A 111 5.10 4.27 13.51
N SER A 112 3.95 4.94 13.54
CA SER A 112 3.89 6.40 13.54
C SER A 112 4.42 6.94 14.86
N LYS A 113 5.13 8.06 14.80
CA LYS A 113 5.79 8.69 15.94
C LYS A 113 5.06 9.93 16.40
#